data_AF-A0A351KRF0-F1
#
_entry.id   AF-A0A351KRF0-F1
#
_cell.length_a   1.000
_cell.length_b   1.000
_cell.length_c   1.000
_cell.angle_alpha   90.00
_cell.angle_beta   90.00
_cell.angle_gamma   90.00
#
_symmetry.space_group_name_H-M   'P 1'
#
loop_
_entity.id
_entity.type
_entity.pdbx_description
1 polymer ?
#
loop_
_entity_poly.entity_id
_entity_poly.type
_entity_poly.pdbx_seq_one_letter_code
_entity_poly.pdbx_strand_id
1 'polypeptide(L)'
;MNGSKMTSRTTTEMQIAREEGKSKTDWERIRQNSLKGIEPAYDEESPDATMALRSTIEKRRAGRPAGSGTKEQVAIRLDKEVLTAFRAEGPGWQTRVNAALREWLETHSRT
;
A
#
# COMPACT_ATOMS: atom_id res chain seq x y z
N MET A 1 -26.42 6.83 7.89
CA MET A 1 -25.46 6.56 6.80
C MET A 1 -24.20 5.98 7.43
N ASN A 2 -24.00 4.66 7.35
CA ASN A 2 -22.87 4.00 8.01
C ASN A 2 -21.61 4.14 7.14
N GLY A 3 -20.58 4.80 7.68
CA GLY A 3 -19.27 4.91 7.05
C GLY A 3 -18.61 3.54 6.90
N SER A 4 -18.02 3.29 5.73
CA SER A 4 -17.24 2.10 5.42
C SER A 4 -16.16 1.87 6.48
N LYS A 5 -16.23 0.74 7.19
CA LYS A 5 -15.17 0.26 8.09
C LYS A 5 -13.97 -0.18 7.25
N MET A 6 -13.10 0.74 6.87
CA MET A 6 -11.86 0.40 6.17
C MET A 6 -10.83 -0.07 7.21
N THR A 7 -10.65 -1.39 7.35
CA THR A 7 -9.60 -1.95 8.20
C THR A 7 -8.28 -1.96 7.42
N SER A 8 -7.48 -0.90 7.57
CA SER A 8 -6.10 -0.90 7.08
C SER A 8 -5.25 -1.74 8.03
N ARG A 9 -4.95 -3.00 7.70
CA ARG A 9 -3.96 -3.80 8.43
C ARG A 9 -2.59 -3.64 7.78
N THR A 10 -1.58 -3.42 8.60
CA THR A 10 -0.19 -3.41 8.14
C THR A 10 0.28 -4.84 7.78
N THR A 11 1.30 -4.98 6.93
CA THR A 11 1.85 -6.29 6.54
C THR A 11 2.30 -7.10 7.76
N THR A 12 2.88 -6.44 8.75
CA THR A 12 3.31 -7.05 10.02
C THR A 12 2.10 -7.56 10.81
N GLU A 13 1.02 -6.78 10.91
CA GLU A 13 -0.22 -7.25 11.56
C GLU A 13 -0.86 -8.43 10.82
N MET A 14 -0.75 -8.49 9.49
CA MET A 14 -1.24 -9.63 8.71
C MET A 14 -0.39 -10.89 8.93
N GLN A 15 0.93 -10.74 9.05
CA GLN A 15 1.86 -11.83 9.34
C GLN A 15 1.62 -12.39 10.75
N ILE A 16 1.55 -11.52 11.75
CA ILE A 16 1.24 -11.89 13.14
C ILE A 16 -0.14 -12.56 13.21
N ALA A 17 -1.16 -12.00 12.55
CA ALA A 17 -2.49 -12.62 12.54
C ALA A 17 -2.49 -14.01 11.86
N ARG A 18 -1.58 -14.29 10.93
CA ARG A 18 -1.43 -15.62 10.31
C ARG A 18 -0.76 -16.60 11.27
N GLU A 19 0.27 -16.16 11.99
CA GLU A 19 0.99 -16.97 12.99
C GLU A 19 0.10 -17.29 14.20
N GLU A 20 -0.71 -16.32 14.63
CA GLU A 20 -1.66 -16.47 15.74
C GLU A 20 -2.99 -17.16 15.36
N GLY A 21 -3.17 -17.56 14.10
CA GLY A 21 -4.39 -18.20 13.61
C GLY A 21 -5.62 -17.28 13.53
N LYS A 22 -5.46 -15.97 13.71
CA LYS A 22 -6.53 -14.94 13.62
C LYS A 22 -6.75 -14.42 12.18
N SER A 23 -6.05 -14.99 11.21
CA SER A 23 -6.25 -14.69 9.80
C SER A 23 -7.63 -15.18 9.36
N LYS A 24 -8.40 -14.32 8.69
CA LYS A 24 -9.71 -14.70 8.12
C LYS A 24 -9.59 -15.67 6.93
N THR A 25 -8.36 -15.93 6.49
CA THR A 25 -8.07 -16.87 5.39
C THR A 25 -7.66 -18.20 5.98
N ASP A 26 -8.38 -19.25 5.61
CA ASP A 26 -8.03 -20.64 5.96
C ASP A 26 -6.82 -21.10 5.14
N TRP A 27 -5.63 -20.80 5.65
CA TRP A 27 -4.35 -21.08 5.00
C TRP A 27 -4.00 -22.57 4.99
N GLU A 28 -4.49 -23.33 5.96
CA GLU A 28 -4.20 -24.76 6.03
C GLU A 28 -4.94 -25.49 4.92
N ARG A 29 -6.21 -25.14 4.65
CA ARG A 29 -6.94 -25.64 3.49
C ARG A 29 -6.24 -25.30 2.16
N ILE A 30 -5.74 -24.08 2.01
CA ILE A 30 -5.03 -23.64 0.80
C ILE A 30 -3.71 -24.42 0.63
N ARG A 31 -2.96 -24.62 1.71
CA ARG A 31 -1.70 -25.37 1.70
C ARG A 31 -1.96 -26.85 1.41
N GLN A 32 -2.98 -27.45 2.00
CA GLN A 32 -3.41 -28.81 1.72
C GLN A 32 -3.84 -28.99 0.26
N ASN A 33 -4.55 -28.02 -0.33
CA ASN A 33 -4.89 -28.05 -1.75
C ASN A 33 -3.63 -28.03 -2.64
N SER A 34 -2.64 -27.21 -2.30
CA SER A 34 -1.36 -27.16 -3.02
C SER A 34 -0.56 -28.46 -2.88
N LEU A 35 -0.47 -29.03 -1.68
CA LEU A 35 0.20 -30.32 -1.43
C LEU A 35 -0.49 -31.49 -2.14
N LYS A 36 -1.81 -31.40 -2.32
CA LYS A 36 -2.62 -32.38 -3.07
C LYS A 36 -2.60 -32.15 -4.59
N GLY A 37 -1.84 -31.17 -5.09
CA GLY A 37 -1.77 -30.85 -6.51
C GLY A 37 -3.09 -30.39 -7.12
N ILE A 38 -4.02 -29.90 -6.28
CA ILE A 38 -5.29 -29.33 -6.73
C ILE A 38 -4.99 -27.93 -7.25
N GLU A 39 -4.63 -27.85 -8.53
CA GLU A 39 -4.60 -26.58 -9.23
C GLU A 39 -6.03 -26.08 -9.47
N PRO A 40 -6.27 -24.76 -9.47
CA PRO A 40 -7.53 -24.23 -9.97
C PRO A 40 -7.75 -24.76 -11.39
N ALA A 41 -8.92 -25.35 -11.64
CA ALA A 41 -9.27 -25.89 -12.94
C ALA A 41 -9.10 -24.80 -14.02
N TYR A 42 -8.51 -25.18 -15.14
CA TYR A 42 -8.52 -24.33 -16.33
C TYR A 42 -9.97 -24.20 -16.79
N ASP A 43 -10.48 -22.98 -16.82
CA ASP A 43 -11.80 -22.69 -17.35
C ASP A 43 -11.73 -22.74 -18.88
N GLU A 44 -12.09 -23.89 -19.46
CA GLU A 44 -12.12 -24.12 -20.92
C GLU A 44 -13.13 -23.21 -21.64
N GLU A 45 -14.15 -22.72 -20.94
CA GLU A 45 -15.13 -21.75 -21.47
C GLU A 45 -14.60 -20.31 -21.43
N SER A 46 -13.50 -20.05 -20.71
CA SER A 46 -12.87 -18.73 -20.62
C SER A 46 -11.33 -18.76 -20.65
N PRO A 47 -10.73 -19.29 -21.73
CA PRO A 47 -9.28 -19.35 -21.90
C PRO A 47 -8.64 -17.95 -21.90
N ASP A 48 -9.38 -16.95 -22.38
CA ASP A 48 -8.93 -15.58 -22.54
C ASP A 48 -8.83 -14.84 -21.19
N ALA A 49 -9.75 -15.10 -20.25
CA ALA A 49 -9.70 -14.53 -18.91
C ALA A 49 -8.46 -14.99 -18.13
N THR A 50 -8.07 -16.26 -18.28
CA THR A 50 -6.90 -16.83 -17.61
C THR A 50 -5.59 -16.27 -18.15
N MET A 51 -5.46 -16.15 -19.48
CA MET A 51 -4.27 -15.55 -20.10
C MET A 51 -4.19 -14.05 -19.88
N ALA A 52 -5.30 -13.32 -20.00
CA ALA A 52 -5.36 -11.90 -19.73
C ALA A 52 -5.02 -11.59 -18.27
N LEU A 53 -5.48 -12.41 -17.33
CA LEU A 53 -5.15 -12.27 -15.91
C LEU A 53 -3.66 -12.54 -15.65
N ARG A 54 -3.07 -13.60 -16.23
CA ARG A 54 -1.63 -13.87 -16.09
C ARG A 54 -0.77 -12.75 -16.67
N SER A 55 -1.07 -12.30 -17.89
CA SER A 55 -0.36 -11.18 -18.54
C SER A 55 -0.50 -9.88 -17.75
N THR A 56 -1.67 -9.61 -17.16
CA THR A 56 -1.85 -8.42 -16.31
C THR A 56 -1.14 -8.54 -14.97
N ILE A 57 -1.04 -9.73 -14.37
CA ILE A 57 -0.26 -9.96 -13.15
C ILE A 57 1.24 -9.84 -13.43
N GLU A 58 1.75 -10.39 -14.54
CA GLU A 58 3.16 -10.25 -14.95
C GLU A 58 3.55 -8.80 -15.27
N LYS A 59 2.67 -8.06 -15.97
CA LYS A 59 2.89 -6.63 -16.27
C LYS A 59 2.73 -5.74 -15.04
N ARG A 60 1.92 -6.16 -14.07
CA ARG A 60 1.91 -5.54 -12.74
C ARG A 60 3.18 -5.96 -12.02
N ARG A 61 4.26 -5.20 -12.24
CA ARG A 61 5.33 -5.03 -11.25
C ARG A 61 4.64 -4.98 -9.87
N ALA A 62 5.05 -5.87 -8.96
CA ALA A 62 4.57 -5.93 -7.58
C ALA A 62 4.28 -4.50 -7.09
N GLY A 63 3.07 -4.28 -6.57
CA GLY A 63 2.49 -2.96 -6.37
C GLY A 63 3.44 -1.94 -5.74
N ARG A 64 3.13 -0.65 -5.92
CA ARG A 64 3.86 0.50 -5.35
C ARG A 64 4.56 0.06 -4.06
N PRO A 65 5.91 0.09 -3.99
CA PRO A 65 6.63 -0.42 -2.83
C PRO A 65 5.91 0.11 -1.61
N ALA A 66 5.42 -0.80 -0.76
CA ALA A 66 4.62 -0.47 0.41
C ALA A 66 5.34 0.70 1.07
N GLY A 67 4.72 1.88 1.00
CA GLY A 67 5.40 3.15 1.19
C GLY A 67 6.29 3.03 2.41
N SER A 68 7.60 3.20 2.21
CA SER A 68 8.62 3.10 3.26
C SER A 68 8.03 3.67 4.55
N GLY A 69 7.82 2.84 5.57
CA GLY A 69 7.04 3.16 6.77
C GLY A 69 7.59 4.29 7.65
N THR A 70 8.41 5.16 7.07
CA THR A 70 9.06 6.31 7.67
C THR A 70 8.24 7.59 7.55
N LYS A 71 7.23 7.64 6.68
CA LYS A 71 6.39 8.84 6.49
C LYS A 71 5.06 8.67 7.20
N GLU A 72 4.80 9.55 8.16
CA GLU A 72 3.52 9.64 8.85
C GLU A 72 2.61 10.65 8.15
N GLN A 73 1.34 10.28 7.92
CA GLN A 73 0.35 11.22 7.40
C GLN A 73 -0.26 12.01 8.54
N VAL A 74 0.08 13.30 8.61
CA VAL A 74 -0.46 14.23 9.60
C VAL A 74 -1.31 15.31 8.92
N ALA A 75 -2.36 15.75 9.60
CA ALA A 75 -3.19 16.88 9.17
C ALA A 75 -2.69 18.16 9.85
N ILE A 76 -1.91 18.96 9.13
CA ILE A 76 -1.42 20.27 9.59
C ILE A 76 -2.13 21.41 8.86
N ARG A 77 -2.32 22.54 9.54
CA ARG A 77 -2.80 23.78 8.92
C ARG A 77 -1.59 24.60 8.50
N LEU A 78 -1.59 25.04 7.24
CA LEU A 78 -0.59 25.92 6.67
C LEU A 78 -1.27 27.19 6.18
N ASP A 79 -0.55 28.31 6.19
CA ASP A 79 -1.06 29.56 5.66
C ASP A 79 -1.35 29.44 4.16
N LYS A 80 -2.40 30.16 3.72
CA LYS A 80 -2.88 30.10 2.32
C LYS A 80 -1.80 30.52 1.33
N GLU A 81 -1.01 31.53 1.67
CA GLU A 81 0.05 32.06 0.80
C GLU A 81 1.17 31.03 0.60
N VAL A 82 1.62 30.41 1.69
CA VAL A 82 2.64 29.33 1.66
C VAL A 82 2.16 28.17 0.80
N LEU A 83 0.92 27.71 1.03
CA LEU A 83 0.35 26.61 0.26
C LEU A 83 0.16 26.95 -1.23
N THR A 84 -0.13 28.22 -1.54
CA THR A 84 -0.25 28.70 -2.92
C THR A 84 1.10 28.71 -3.62
N ALA A 85 2.15 29.20 -2.95
CA ALA A 85 3.50 29.23 -3.49
C ALA A 85 4.01 27.82 -3.86
N PHE A 86 3.91 26.86 -2.94
CA PHE A 86 4.35 25.49 -3.22
C PHE A 86 3.53 24.81 -4.33
N ARG A 87 2.22 25.07 -4.42
CA ARG A 87 1.38 24.51 -5.49
C ARG A 87 1.71 25.09 -6.86
N ALA A 88 2.13 26.36 -6.93
CA ALA A 88 2.52 27.00 -8.17
C ALA A 88 3.74 26.32 -8.83
N GLU A 89 4.62 25.69 -8.03
CA GLU A 89 5.77 24.90 -8.51
C GLU A 89 5.37 23.57 -9.17
N GLY A 90 4.07 23.24 -9.21
CA GLY A 90 3.55 22.09 -9.95
C GLY A 90 3.62 20.75 -9.21
N PRO A 91 3.61 19.61 -9.94
CA PRO A 91 3.61 18.27 -9.34
C PRO A 91 4.76 18.07 -8.34
N GLY A 92 4.51 17.35 -7.25
CA GLY A 92 5.51 17.06 -6.21
C GLY A 92 5.63 18.13 -5.11
N TRP A 93 4.77 19.15 -5.07
CA TRP A 93 4.83 20.22 -4.08
C TRP A 93 4.85 19.74 -2.62
N GLN A 94 4.12 18.67 -2.28
CA GLN A 94 4.16 18.09 -0.92
C GLN A 94 5.53 17.51 -0.57
N THR A 95 6.25 16.97 -1.54
CA THR A 95 7.62 16.46 -1.34
C THR A 95 8.59 17.61 -1.10
N ARG A 96 8.40 18.74 -1.79
CA ARG A 96 9.18 19.97 -1.59
C ARG A 96 8.90 20.60 -0.23
N VAL A 97 7.64 20.64 0.22
CA VAL A 97 7.29 21.04 1.59
C VAL A 97 8.02 20.19 2.62
N ASN A 98 8.01 18.86 2.46
CA ASN A 98 8.73 17.96 3.37
C ASN A 98 10.26 18.19 3.36
N ALA A 99 10.85 18.49 2.19
CA ALA A 99 12.28 18.80 2.09
C ALA A 99 12.62 20.11 2.81
N ALA A 100 11.82 21.16 2.62
CA ALA A 100 12.00 22.44 3.31
C ALA A 100 11.90 22.30 4.85
N LEU A 101 10.97 21.48 5.34
CA LEU A 101 10.87 21.18 6.77
C LEU A 101 12.10 20.44 7.30
N ARG A 102 12.68 19.52 6.52
CA ARG A 102 13.92 18.83 6.90
C ARG A 102 15.11 19.79 6.96
N GLU A 103 15.30 20.62 5.94
CA GLU A 103 16.36 21.63 5.90
C GLU A 103 16.23 22.62 7.07
N TRP A 104 15.00 23.03 7.38
CA TRP A 104 14.75 23.88 8.54
C TRP A 104 15.19 23.19 9.84
N LEU A 105 14.88 21.91 10.03
CA LEU A 105 15.33 21.13 11.19
C LEU A 105 16.86 20.99 11.26
N GLU A 106 17.54 20.74 10.14
CA GLU A 106 19.01 20.67 10.09
C GLU A 106 19.67 22.00 10.46
N THR A 107 19.07 23.11 10.05
CA THR A 107 19.59 24.46 10.32
C THR A 107 19.23 24.95 11.73
N HIS A 108 18.11 24.47 12.28
CA HIS A 108 17.55 24.93 13.56
C HIS A 108 17.57 23.87 14.67
N SER A 109 18.30 22.76 14.48
CA SER A 109 18.59 21.81 15.55
C SER A 109 19.51 22.48 16.56
N ARG A 110 18.93 23.23 17.51
CA ARG A 110 19.62 23.64 18.72
C ARG A 110 19.67 22.42 19.63
N THR A 111 20.83 21.74 19.58
CA THR A 111 21.35 20.84 20.62
C THR A 111 20.63 19.50 20.77
#